data_AF-A0A1Y1MFN4-F1
#
_entry.id   AF-A0A1Y1MFN4-F1
#
_cell.length_a   1.000
_cell.length_b   1.000
_cell.length_c   1.000
_cell.angle_alpha   90.00
_cell.angle_beta   90.00
_cell.angle_gamma   90.00
#
_symmetry.space_group_name_H-M   'P 1'
#
loop_
_entity.id
_entity.type
_entity.pdbx_description
1 polymer ?
#
loop_
_entity_poly.entity_id
_entity_poly.type
_entity_poly.pdbx_seq_one_letter_code
_entity_poly.pdbx_strand_id
1 'polypeptide(L)'
;MVKKTTGTLQETRQYTLKLATSFASYLKHKERGKKDRRAIASGNMILRMFLHIIEEFHLALAKRIEGATISIGGEEKKQKISNNMSTATLPHGPSVTICQGTEDATKWNECLSPSFFALIHKYMFDSSTRIRNALPPTNEMGKLFQKIALAGNFLLSMKKVQLIV
;
A
#
# COMPACT_ATOMS: atom_id res chain seq x y z
N MET A 1 -3.97 -40.05 19.04
CA MET A 1 -4.67 -40.56 17.84
C MET A 1 -4.80 -39.41 16.84
N VAL A 2 -3.80 -39.25 15.95
CA VAL A 2 -3.78 -38.15 14.96
C VAL A 2 -4.73 -38.54 13.83
N LYS A 3 -5.88 -37.87 13.72
CA LYS A 3 -6.77 -38.04 12.56
C LYS A 3 -5.99 -37.60 11.31
N LYS A 4 -5.52 -38.57 10.52
CA LYS A 4 -5.07 -38.33 9.15
C LYS A 4 -6.30 -37.94 8.34
N THR A 5 -6.54 -36.64 8.22
CA THR A 5 -7.50 -36.10 7.26
C THR A 5 -6.87 -36.25 5.88
N THR A 6 -7.17 -37.34 5.20
CA THR A 6 -7.03 -37.46 3.74
C THR A 6 -8.08 -36.56 3.08
N GLY A 7 -7.93 -35.25 3.24
CA GLY A 7 -8.60 -34.28 2.39
C GLY A 7 -7.90 -34.31 1.03
N THR A 8 -8.66 -34.27 -0.05
CA THR A 8 -8.10 -34.16 -1.40
C THR A 8 -7.17 -32.94 -1.46
N LEU A 9 -6.09 -33.01 -2.25
CA LEU A 9 -5.11 -31.91 -2.38
C LEU A 9 -5.77 -30.55 -2.64
N GLN A 10 -6.91 -30.55 -3.35
CA GLN A 10 -7.71 -29.38 -3.64
C GLN A 10 -8.37 -28.77 -2.39
N GLU A 11 -8.94 -29.57 -1.49
CA GLU A 11 -9.56 -29.09 -0.25
C GLU A 11 -8.51 -28.44 0.67
N THR A 12 -7.33 -29.06 0.79
CA THR A 12 -6.22 -28.50 1.57
C THR A 12 -5.76 -27.16 0.99
N ARG A 13 -5.64 -27.06 -0.35
CA ARG A 13 -5.28 -25.81 -1.03
C ARG A 13 -6.31 -24.71 -0.79
N GLN A 14 -7.60 -25.02 -0.90
CA GLN A 14 -8.68 -24.06 -0.65
C GLN A 14 -8.71 -23.59 0.81
N TYR A 15 -8.51 -24.51 1.75
CA TYR A 15 -8.46 -24.18 3.18
C TYR A 15 -7.29 -23.24 3.49
N THR A 16 -6.09 -23.57 3.01
CA THR A 16 -4.89 -22.73 3.18
C THR A 16 -5.09 -21.36 2.55
N LEU A 17 -5.69 -21.28 1.37
CA LEU A 17 -5.99 -19.99 0.73
C LEU A 17 -7.00 -19.17 1.54
N LYS A 18 -8.04 -19.79 2.09
CA LYS A 18 -9.01 -19.12 2.97
C LYS A 18 -8.36 -18.57 4.23
N LEU A 19 -7.40 -19.30 4.81
CA LEU A 19 -6.62 -18.82 5.94
C LEU A 19 -5.69 -17.67 5.55
N ALA A 20 -5.07 -17.73 4.38
CA ALA A 20 -4.19 -16.69 3.88
C ALA A 20 -4.93 -15.38 3.55
N THR A 21 -6.21 -15.43 3.16
CA THR A 21 -6.99 -14.26 2.77
C THR A 21 -7.99 -13.76 3.83
N SER A 22 -7.97 -14.35 5.03
CA SER A 22 -8.83 -13.92 6.14
C SER A 22 -8.27 -12.69 6.86
N PHE A 23 -9.19 -11.84 7.30
CA PHE A 23 -8.93 -10.66 8.11
C PHE A 23 -9.80 -10.67 9.35
N ALA A 24 -9.24 -10.21 10.46
CA ALA A 24 -10.02 -9.88 11.64
C ALA A 24 -10.45 -8.41 11.57
N SER A 25 -11.72 -8.13 11.86
CA SER A 25 -12.26 -6.77 11.93
C SER A 25 -12.58 -6.37 13.37
N TYR A 26 -12.40 -5.09 13.68
CA TYR A 26 -12.63 -4.53 15.01
C TYR A 26 -13.23 -3.14 14.91
N LEU A 27 -13.99 -2.71 15.92
CA LEU A 27 -14.39 -1.32 16.04
C LEU A 27 -13.22 -0.48 16.55
N LYS A 28 -12.90 0.61 15.85
CA LYS A 28 -11.81 1.49 16.26
C LYS A 28 -12.19 2.27 17.52
N HIS A 29 -11.41 2.08 18.58
CA HIS A 29 -11.53 2.84 19.82
C HIS A 29 -10.58 4.05 19.85
N LYS A 30 -10.94 5.07 20.64
CA LYS A 30 -10.15 6.30 20.85
C LYS A 30 -9.81 7.08 19.57
N GLU A 31 -10.65 7.00 18.54
CA GLU A 31 -10.54 7.89 17.39
C GLU A 31 -11.07 9.28 17.74
N ARG A 32 -10.27 10.32 17.48
CA ARG A 32 -10.61 11.72 17.77
C ARG A 32 -11.34 12.35 16.58
N GLY A 33 -12.33 13.21 16.84
CA GLY A 33 -12.94 14.07 15.82
C GLY A 33 -13.90 13.37 14.87
N LYS A 34 -14.49 12.23 15.26
CA LYS A 34 -15.53 11.52 14.50
C LYS A 34 -16.68 11.14 15.43
N LYS A 35 -17.92 11.42 14.98
CA LYS A 35 -19.16 11.05 15.70
C LYS A 35 -19.36 9.53 15.68
N ASP A 36 -19.29 8.96 14.48
CA ASP A 36 -19.52 7.53 14.25
C ASP A 36 -18.20 6.75 14.26
N ARG A 37 -18.25 5.54 14.83
CA ARG A 37 -17.09 4.64 14.85
C ARG A 37 -16.90 4.01 13.48
N ARG A 38 -15.63 3.84 13.08
CA ARG A 38 -15.27 3.06 11.89
C ARG A 38 -14.68 1.70 12.28
N ALA A 39 -14.88 0.72 11.42
CA ALA A 39 -14.20 -0.55 11.51
C ALA A 39 -12.74 -0.44 11.02
N ILE A 40 -11.85 -1.19 11.64
CA ILE A 40 -10.48 -1.42 11.20
C ILE A 40 -10.25 -2.92 11.03
N ALA A 41 -9.32 -3.29 10.16
CA ALA A 41 -8.98 -4.67 9.89
C ALA A 41 -7.51 -4.95 10.20
N SER A 42 -7.21 -6.17 10.64
CA SER A 42 -5.84 -6.67 10.82
C SER A 42 -5.61 -7.88 9.92
N GLY A 43 -4.52 -7.85 9.15
CA GLY A 43 -4.10 -8.97 8.32
C GLY A 43 -3.48 -10.09 9.17
N ASN A 44 -3.64 -11.34 8.72
CA ASN A 44 -2.97 -12.49 9.32
C ASN A 44 -1.45 -12.48 9.09
N MET A 45 -0.74 -13.41 9.73
CA MET A 45 0.72 -13.51 9.63
C MET A 45 1.24 -13.81 8.23
N ILE A 46 0.47 -14.53 7.40
CA ILE A 46 0.85 -14.82 6.02
C ILE A 46 0.91 -13.52 5.22
N LEU A 47 -0.15 -12.71 5.30
CA LEU A 47 -0.20 -11.39 4.66
C LEU A 47 0.84 -10.43 5.25
N ARG A 48 1.07 -10.48 6.56
CA ARG A 48 2.06 -9.62 7.24
C ARG A 48 3.46 -9.77 6.64
N MET A 49 3.87 -10.99 6.29
CA MET A 49 5.18 -11.24 5.66
C MET A 49 5.35 -10.47 4.34
N PHE A 50 4.34 -10.47 3.47
CA PHE A 50 4.38 -9.73 2.20
C PHE A 50 4.26 -8.23 2.42
N LEU A 51 3.27 -7.80 3.22
CA LEU A 51 2.96 -6.39 3.42
C LEU A 51 4.12 -5.65 4.09
N HIS A 52 4.85 -6.28 5.00
CA HIS A 52 6.01 -5.65 5.63
C HIS A 52 7.10 -5.29 4.61
N ILE A 53 7.44 -6.20 3.70
CA ILE A 53 8.45 -5.95 2.65
C ILE A 53 7.97 -4.84 1.69
N ILE A 54 6.69 -4.87 1.32
CA ILE A 54 6.08 -3.87 0.43
C ILE A 54 6.07 -2.50 1.12
N GLU A 55 5.72 -2.44 2.40
CA GLU A 55 5.67 -1.21 3.21
C GLU A 55 7.06 -0.57 3.35
N GLU A 56 8.08 -1.35 3.70
CA GLU A 56 9.46 -0.87 3.80
C GLU A 56 9.96 -0.27 2.46
N PHE A 57 9.66 -0.92 1.34
CA PHE A 57 9.98 -0.38 0.01
C PHE A 57 9.32 0.98 -0.22
N HIS A 58 8.03 1.12 0.08
CA HIS A 58 7.31 2.38 -0.15
C HIS A 58 7.72 3.48 0.82
N LEU A 59 8.07 3.15 2.07
CA LEU A 59 8.60 4.12 3.03
C LEU A 59 9.96 4.66 2.56
N ALA A 60 10.83 3.79 2.05
CA ALA A 60 12.10 4.19 1.45
C ALA A 60 11.91 5.02 0.18
N LEU A 61 10.97 4.63 -0.69
CA LEU A 61 10.63 5.37 -1.90
C LEU A 61 10.05 6.76 -1.56
N ALA A 62 9.15 6.85 -0.59
CA ALA A 62 8.52 8.10 -0.17
C ALA A 62 9.52 9.13 0.37
N LYS A 63 10.67 8.69 0.92
CA LYS A 63 11.75 9.61 1.31
C LYS A 63 12.42 10.29 0.10
N ARG A 64 12.38 9.66 -1.07
CA ARG A 64 12.98 10.15 -2.32
C ARG A 64 12.01 10.94 -3.21
N ILE A 65 10.70 10.82 -2.98
CA ILE A 65 9.69 11.56 -3.74
C ILE A 65 9.55 12.98 -3.15
N GLU A 66 9.61 13.98 -4.03
CA GLU A 66 9.36 15.38 -3.67
C GLU A 66 7.90 15.57 -3.25
N GLY A 67 7.63 16.40 -2.24
CA GLY A 67 6.28 16.57 -1.70
C GLY A 67 5.80 15.44 -0.76
N ALA A 68 6.37 14.23 -0.83
CA ALA A 68 5.95 13.12 0.02
C ALA A 68 6.39 13.30 1.48
N THR A 69 5.45 13.17 2.42
CA THR A 69 5.70 13.39 3.87
C THR A 69 5.29 12.21 4.75
N ILE A 70 4.80 11.11 4.17
CA ILE A 70 4.27 9.96 4.93
C ILE A 70 5.35 9.27 5.79
N SER A 71 6.60 9.30 5.34
CA SER A 71 7.74 8.61 5.96
C SER A 71 8.51 9.46 6.98
N ILE A 72 8.07 10.69 7.26
CA ILE A 72 8.71 11.66 8.17
C ILE A 72 7.70 12.22 9.17
N GLY A 73 8.17 12.69 10.33
CA GLY A 73 7.32 13.14 11.43
C GLY A 73 7.86 14.38 12.14
N GLY A 74 7.04 14.96 13.02
CA GLY A 74 7.46 16.06 13.89
C GLY A 74 7.90 17.31 13.12
N GLU A 75 9.05 17.86 13.51
CA GLU A 75 9.59 19.11 12.97
C GLU A 75 10.11 18.95 11.54
N GLU A 76 10.70 17.80 11.20
CA GLU A 76 11.16 17.48 9.84
C GLU A 76 10.01 17.59 8.83
N LYS A 77 8.82 17.10 9.21
CA LYS A 77 7.62 17.23 8.37
C LYS A 77 7.21 18.69 8.16
N LYS A 78 7.26 19.52 9.20
CA LYS A 78 6.92 20.95 9.09
C LYS A 78 7.89 21.68 8.16
N GLN A 79 9.19 21.44 8.33
CA GLN A 79 10.23 22.03 7.51
C GLN A 79 10.08 21.62 6.04
N LYS A 80 9.87 20.32 5.75
CA LYS A 80 9.67 19.85 4.37
C LYS A 80 8.45 20.50 3.71
N ILE A 81 7.33 20.60 4.42
CA ILE A 81 6.12 21.27 3.91
C ILE A 81 6.41 22.76 3.64
N SER A 82 7.03 23.46 4.59
CA SER A 82 7.39 24.88 4.44
C SER A 82 8.29 25.12 3.22
N ASN A 83 9.30 24.27 3.03
CA ASN A 83 10.21 24.36 1.90
C ASN A 83 9.47 24.11 0.58
N ASN A 84 8.67 23.06 0.48
CA ASN A 84 7.90 22.77 -0.74
C ASN A 84 6.93 23.90 -1.09
N MET A 85 6.28 24.50 -0.08
CA MET A 85 5.38 25.65 -0.28
C MET A 85 6.13 26.89 -0.77
N SER A 86 7.32 27.18 -0.23
CA SER A 86 8.13 28.30 -0.69
C SER A 86 8.55 28.14 -2.16
N THR A 87 8.98 26.94 -2.58
CA THR A 87 9.32 26.63 -3.97
C THR A 87 8.12 26.79 -4.90
N ALA A 88 6.95 26.28 -4.49
CA ALA A 88 5.72 26.37 -5.27
C ALA A 88 5.20 27.82 -5.42
N THR A 89 5.63 28.74 -4.53
CA THR A 89 5.22 30.14 -4.54
C THR A 89 6.20 31.05 -5.30
N LEU A 90 7.34 30.53 -5.77
CA LEU A 90 8.30 31.31 -6.55
C LEU A 90 7.64 31.78 -7.87
N PRO A 91 7.78 33.05 -8.27
CA PRO A 91 7.17 33.55 -9.49
C PRO A 91 7.78 32.88 -10.72
N HIS A 92 6.97 32.14 -11.47
CA HIS A 92 7.38 31.46 -12.72
C HIS A 92 7.19 32.34 -13.98
N GLY A 93 6.87 33.62 -13.80
CA GLY A 93 6.66 34.57 -14.89
C GLY A 93 5.81 35.78 -14.47
N PRO A 94 5.67 36.80 -15.33
CA PRO A 94 5.08 38.09 -14.98
C PRO A 94 3.55 38.11 -14.81
N SER A 95 2.86 36.96 -14.87
CA SER A 95 1.41 36.87 -14.68
C SER A 95 0.98 35.45 -14.30
N VAL A 96 1.32 35.01 -13.08
CA VAL A 96 0.89 33.71 -12.55
C VAL A 96 0.12 33.92 -11.26
N THR A 97 -1.16 33.54 -11.26
CA THR A 97 -1.99 33.45 -10.05
C THR A 97 -1.75 32.10 -9.39
N ILE A 98 -1.31 32.11 -8.14
CA ILE A 98 -1.08 30.89 -7.35
C ILE A 98 -2.30 30.68 -6.44
N CYS A 99 -2.93 29.50 -6.55
CA CYS A 99 -4.05 29.09 -5.72
C CYS A 99 -3.67 27.86 -4.90
N GLN A 100 -4.17 27.78 -3.67
CA GLN A 100 -3.97 26.62 -2.79
C GLN A 100 -5.32 26.05 -2.34
N GLY A 101 -5.48 24.74 -2.50
CA GLY A 101 -6.62 23.98 -1.96
C GLY A 101 -6.22 23.21 -0.69
N THR A 102 -7.13 23.15 0.29
CA THR A 102 -7.01 22.21 1.41
C THR A 102 -7.90 21.01 1.11
N GLU A 103 -7.31 19.84 1.01
CA GLU A 103 -8.00 18.61 0.59
C GLU A 103 -8.03 17.57 1.70
N ASP A 104 -9.17 16.89 1.84
CA ASP A 104 -9.34 15.70 2.66
C ASP A 104 -10.06 14.62 1.86
N ALA A 105 -9.41 13.46 1.68
CA ALA A 105 -9.93 12.39 0.84
C ALA A 105 -10.95 11.53 1.61
N THR A 106 -12.19 11.52 1.16
CA THR A 106 -13.23 10.65 1.72
C THR A 106 -13.14 9.25 1.12
N LYS A 107 -13.41 8.22 1.94
CA LYS A 107 -13.43 6.80 1.49
C LYS A 107 -12.14 6.32 0.81
N TRP A 108 -11.00 6.90 1.21
CA TRP A 108 -9.69 6.62 0.64
C TRP A 108 -9.39 5.12 0.51
N ASN A 109 -9.56 4.35 1.59
CA ASN A 109 -9.24 2.92 1.57
C ASN A 109 -10.25 2.08 0.77
N GLU A 110 -11.52 2.50 0.74
CA GLU A 110 -12.59 1.80 0.03
C GLU A 110 -12.50 2.00 -1.49
N CYS A 111 -11.96 3.14 -1.94
CA CYS A 111 -11.74 3.44 -3.36
C CYS A 111 -10.45 2.83 -3.92
N LEU A 112 -9.53 2.38 -3.07
CA LEU A 112 -8.27 1.77 -3.51
C LEU A 112 -8.44 0.27 -3.80
N SER A 113 -7.81 -0.18 -4.89
CA SER A 113 -7.85 -1.58 -5.33
C SER A 113 -6.48 -2.27 -5.21
N PRO A 114 -6.37 -3.40 -4.49
CA PRO A 114 -5.15 -4.22 -4.45
C PRO A 114 -4.65 -4.64 -5.84
N SER A 115 -5.58 -4.90 -6.77
CA SER A 115 -5.24 -5.25 -8.16
C SER A 115 -4.51 -4.11 -8.87
N PHE A 116 -4.84 -2.86 -8.56
CA PHE A 116 -4.15 -1.71 -9.13
C PHE A 116 -2.71 -1.60 -8.57
N PHE A 117 -2.52 -1.82 -7.27
CA PHE A 117 -1.18 -1.90 -6.69
C PHE A 117 -0.36 -3.03 -7.31
N ALA A 118 -0.95 -4.18 -7.61
CA ALA A 118 -0.26 -5.26 -8.33
C ALA A 118 0.25 -4.80 -9.71
N LEU A 119 -0.57 -4.04 -10.45
CA LEU A 119 -0.18 -3.49 -11.75
C LEU A 119 0.94 -2.45 -11.62
N ILE A 120 0.90 -1.56 -10.62
CA ILE A 120 1.97 -0.60 -10.36
C ILE A 120 3.30 -1.33 -10.18
N HIS A 121 3.35 -2.34 -9.31
CA HIS A 121 4.57 -3.13 -9.10
C HIS A 121 5.00 -3.89 -10.35
N LYS A 122 4.05 -4.44 -11.12
CA LYS A 122 4.35 -5.12 -12.38
C LYS A 122 5.08 -4.18 -13.32
N TYR A 123 4.52 -3.00 -13.61
CA TYR A 123 5.11 -2.09 -14.59
C TYR A 123 6.39 -1.41 -14.09
N MET A 124 6.47 -1.08 -12.80
CA MET A 124 7.65 -0.45 -12.21
C MET A 124 8.92 -1.31 -12.35
N PHE A 125 8.76 -2.64 -12.31
CA PHE A 125 9.83 -3.63 -12.37
C PHE A 125 9.81 -4.50 -13.64
N ASP A 126 9.01 -4.16 -14.64
CA ASP A 126 9.04 -4.84 -15.93
C ASP A 126 10.17 -4.29 -16.82
N SER A 127 11.11 -5.15 -17.24
CA SER A 127 12.26 -4.73 -18.03
C SER A 127 11.85 -4.10 -19.36
N SER A 128 10.84 -4.64 -20.03
CA SER A 128 10.40 -4.11 -21.34
C SER A 128 9.85 -2.69 -21.21
N THR A 129 9.05 -2.44 -20.16
CA THR A 129 8.49 -1.14 -19.85
C THR A 129 9.57 -0.14 -19.45
N ARG A 130 10.56 -0.57 -18.65
CA ARG A 130 11.67 0.30 -18.25
C ARG A 130 12.55 0.70 -19.43
N ILE A 131 12.91 -0.24 -20.30
CA ILE A 131 13.70 0.03 -21.52
C ILE A 131 12.96 1.00 -22.43
N ARG A 132 11.64 0.82 -22.64
CA ARG A 132 10.81 1.76 -23.42
C ARG A 132 10.80 3.19 -22.85
N ASN A 133 10.99 3.34 -21.55
CA ASN A 133 11.06 4.63 -20.86
C ASN A 133 12.51 5.11 -20.64
N ALA A 134 13.50 4.56 -21.36
CA ALA A 134 14.91 4.89 -21.21
C ALA A 134 15.47 4.70 -19.78
N LEU A 135 14.87 3.80 -19.01
CA LEU A 135 15.31 3.43 -17.66
C LEU A 135 16.17 2.16 -17.71
N PRO A 136 17.12 1.98 -16.76
CA PRO A 136 17.89 0.74 -16.64
C PRO A 136 16.98 -0.48 -16.50
N PRO A 137 17.32 -1.62 -17.10
CA PRO A 137 16.54 -2.84 -16.97
C PRO A 137 16.47 -3.30 -15.51
N THR A 138 15.44 -4.07 -15.17
CA THR A 138 15.24 -4.54 -13.80
C THR A 138 16.33 -5.55 -13.41
N ASN A 139 16.97 -5.32 -12.27
CA ASN A 139 17.92 -6.24 -11.66
C ASN A 139 17.22 -7.44 -10.98
N GLU A 140 17.97 -8.46 -10.58
CA GLU A 140 17.39 -9.66 -9.97
C GLU A 140 16.59 -9.38 -8.69
N MET A 141 17.04 -8.43 -7.87
CA MET A 141 16.31 -8.02 -6.66
C MET A 141 14.97 -7.35 -6.99
N GLY A 142 14.91 -6.53 -8.04
CA GLY A 142 13.68 -5.90 -8.51
C GLY A 142 12.68 -6.93 -9.06
N LYS A 143 13.17 -7.97 -9.76
CA LYS A 143 12.34 -9.10 -10.21
C LYS A 143 11.79 -9.89 -9.03
N LEU A 144 12.61 -10.13 -8.00
CA LEU A 144 12.18 -10.80 -6.77
C LEU A 144 11.11 -9.98 -6.04
N PHE A 145 11.36 -8.68 -5.84
CA PHE A 145 10.41 -7.78 -5.21
C PHE A 145 9.09 -7.71 -5.98
N GLN A 146 9.13 -7.65 -7.32
CA GLN A 146 7.95 -7.71 -8.16
C GLN A 146 7.11 -8.95 -7.88
N LYS A 147 7.73 -10.14 -7.78
CA LYS A 147 7.03 -11.40 -7.46
C LYS A 147 6.40 -11.36 -6.07
N ILE A 148 7.12 -10.86 -5.07
CA ILE A 148 6.62 -10.69 -3.69
C ILE A 148 5.40 -9.76 -3.69
N ALA A 149 5.52 -8.60 -4.34
CA ALA A 149 4.46 -7.61 -4.40
C ALA A 149 3.23 -8.10 -5.15
N LEU A 150 3.41 -8.83 -6.25
CA LEU A 150 2.31 -9.46 -6.99
C LEU A 150 1.59 -10.52 -6.15
N ALA A 151 2.33 -11.39 -5.46
CA ALA A 151 1.75 -12.42 -4.60
C ALA A 151 0.98 -11.80 -3.42
N GLY A 152 1.57 -10.82 -2.74
CA GLY A 152 0.93 -10.11 -1.62
C GLY A 152 -0.34 -9.38 -2.02
N ASN A 153 -0.30 -8.63 -3.14
CA ASN A 153 -1.47 -7.92 -3.64
C ASN A 153 -2.55 -8.86 -4.20
N PHE A 154 -2.17 -10.02 -4.75
CA PHE A 154 -3.11 -11.06 -5.16
C PHE A 154 -3.86 -11.66 -3.96
N LEU A 155 -3.16 -12.01 -2.88
CA LEU A 155 -3.81 -12.48 -1.65
C LEU A 155 -4.72 -11.40 -1.05
N LEU A 156 -4.29 -10.14 -1.10
CA LEU A 156 -5.08 -9.01 -0.62
C LEU A 156 -6.32 -8.73 -1.49
N SER A 157 -6.27 -8.97 -2.80
CA SER A 157 -7.43 -8.77 -3.69
C SER A 157 -8.51 -9.82 -3.45
N MET A 158 -8.13 -11.02 -3.00
CA MET A 158 -9.02 -12.11 -2.62
C MET A 158 -9.56 -11.99 -1.18
N LYS A 159 -9.36 -10.84 -0.51
CA LYS A 159 -9.75 -10.64 0.89
C LYS A 159 -11.20 -11.01 1.15
N LYS A 160 -11.43 -11.78 2.21
CA LYS A 160 -12.75 -11.98 2.80
C LYS A 160 -12.70 -11.44 4.22
N VAL A 161 -13.46 -10.38 4.48
CA VAL A 161 -13.60 -9.84 5.84
C VAL A 161 -14.48 -10.80 6.63
N GLN A 162 -13.91 -11.44 7.65
CA GLN A 162 -14.70 -12.21 8.61
C GLN A 162 -15.19 -11.23 9.68
N LEU A 163 -16.52 -11.10 9.80
CA LEU A 163 -17.11 -10.41 10.94
C LEU A 163 -16.93 -11.32 12.15
N ILE A 164 -16.07 -10.92 13.09
CA ILE A 164 -16.05 -11.53 14.40
C ILE A 164 -17.21 -10.87 15.15
N VAL A 165 -18.32 -11.61 15.26
CA VAL A 165 -19.47 -11.24 16.11
C VAL A 165 -19.13 -11.53 17.56
#